data_AF-A0A7J2YXN2-F1
#
_entry.id   AF-A0A7J2YXN2-F1
#
_cell.length_a   1.000
_cell.length_b   1.000
_cell.length_c   1.000
_cell.angle_alpha   90.00
_cell.angle_beta   90.00
_cell.angle_gamma   90.00
#
_symmetry.space_group_name_H-M   'P 1'
#
loop_
_entity.id
_entity.type
_entity.pdbx_description
1 polymer ?
#
loop_
_entity_poly.entity_id
_entity_poly.type
_entity_poly.pdbx_seq_one_letter_code
_entity_poly.pdbx_strand_id
1 'polypeptide(L)'
;MVALTAAVSVKSGRWSDAETWSGGVVPVDGDDVTVTAGHTVVFDVCMCGGVGVGLTVDGVLQFSAEVMSVLRLKHAISGVGNVYLSELCMVQVVADLEATP
;
A
#
# COMPACT_ATOMS: atom_id res chain seq x y z
N MET A 1 14.57 -16.44 -3.42
CA MET A 1 14.32 -15.74 -2.16
C MET A 1 14.22 -14.27 -2.51
N VAL A 2 13.00 -13.74 -2.70
CA VAL A 2 12.80 -12.31 -2.94
C VAL A 2 12.78 -11.67 -1.55
N ALA A 3 13.65 -10.69 -1.32
CA ALA A 3 13.73 -10.00 -0.03
C ALA A 3 12.47 -9.14 0.17
N LEU A 4 11.87 -9.17 1.36
CA LEU A 4 10.97 -8.11 1.81
C LEU A 4 11.74 -6.79 1.71
N THR A 5 11.35 -5.91 0.79
CA THR A 5 12.00 -4.60 0.69
C THR A 5 11.06 -3.59 1.35
N ALA A 6 11.53 -2.93 2.40
CA ALA A 6 10.73 -1.89 3.05
C ALA A 6 10.70 -0.65 2.15
N ALA A 7 9.50 -0.22 1.74
CA ALA A 7 9.31 1.00 0.96
C ALA A 7 8.70 2.10 1.85
N VAL A 8 9.40 3.22 1.98
CA VAL A 8 8.98 4.35 2.81
C VAL A 8 8.72 5.56 1.93
N SER A 9 7.60 6.26 2.13
CA SER A 9 7.33 7.46 1.34
C SER A 9 8.32 8.58 1.71
N VAL A 10 9.00 9.13 0.71
CA VAL A 10 9.98 10.24 0.86
C VAL A 10 9.39 11.60 0.47
N LYS A 11 8.25 11.60 -0.23
CA LYS A 11 7.44 12.78 -0.55
C LYS A 11 5.98 12.37 -0.75
N SER A 12 5.09 13.35 -0.79
CA SER A 12 3.72 13.16 -1.31
C SER A 12 3.76 12.87 -2.81
N GLY A 13 2.87 12.03 -3.30
CA GLY A 13 2.88 11.61 -4.70
C GLY A 13 1.95 10.44 -4.99
N ARG A 14 2.04 9.91 -6.21
CA ARG A 14 1.31 8.69 -6.61
C ARG A 14 2.03 7.45 -6.10
N TRP A 15 1.27 6.41 -5.77
CA TRP A 15 1.84 5.11 -5.43
C TRP A 15 2.63 4.55 -6.61
N SER A 16 2.13 4.73 -7.83
CA SER A 16 2.79 4.29 -9.07
C SER A 16 4.09 5.04 -9.43
N ASP A 17 4.41 6.14 -8.74
CA ASP A 17 5.62 6.93 -9.00
C ASP A 17 6.78 6.45 -8.13
N ALA A 18 7.86 6.01 -8.77
CA ALA A 18 9.09 5.55 -8.12
C ALA A 18 9.71 6.63 -7.22
N GLU A 19 9.58 7.92 -7.58
CA GLU A 19 10.14 9.01 -6.77
C GLU A 19 9.41 9.23 -5.44
N THR A 20 8.20 8.69 -5.29
CA THR A 20 7.44 8.71 -4.02
C THR A 20 8.14 7.87 -2.95
N TRP A 21 8.91 6.86 -3.35
CA TRP A 21 9.39 5.80 -2.46
C TRP A 21 10.91 5.81 -2.26
N SER A 22 11.32 5.42 -1.06
CA SER A 22 12.72 5.22 -0.71
C SER A 22 13.39 4.25 -1.68
N GLY A 23 14.54 4.64 -2.22
CA GLY A 23 15.30 3.82 -3.17
C GLY A 23 14.80 3.88 -4.62
N GLY A 24 13.75 4.65 -4.92
CA GLY A 24 13.27 4.82 -6.30
C GLY A 24 12.60 3.59 -6.86
N VAL A 25 11.94 2.78 -6.01
CA VAL A 25 11.27 1.54 -6.40
C VAL A 25 9.82 1.59 -5.92
N VAL A 26 8.89 1.32 -6.83
CA VAL A 26 7.46 1.25 -6.52
C VAL A 26 7.17 -0.02 -5.72
N PRO A 27 6.46 0.07 -4.58
CA PRO A 27 6.11 -1.11 -3.79
C PRO A 27 5.22 -2.06 -4.57
N VAL A 28 5.54 -3.35 -4.46
CA VAL A 28 4.81 -4.46 -5.09
C VAL A 28 4.30 -5.46 -4.05
N ASP A 29 3.58 -6.48 -4.50
CA ASP A 29 3.12 -7.56 -3.63
C ASP A 29 4.28 -8.17 -2.82
N GLY A 30 4.04 -8.40 -1.53
CA GLY A 30 5.04 -8.96 -0.63
C GLY A 30 5.92 -7.92 0.07
N ASP A 31 5.87 -6.65 -0.32
CA ASP A 31 6.62 -5.58 0.36
C ASP A 31 5.92 -5.11 1.65
N ASP A 32 6.69 -4.42 2.48
CA ASP A 32 6.18 -3.67 3.62
C ASP A 32 6.32 -2.18 3.33
N VAL A 33 5.21 -1.47 3.46
CA VAL A 33 5.07 -0.09 3.01
C VAL A 33 4.73 0.81 4.18
N THR A 34 5.45 1.91 4.30
CA THR A 34 5.17 2.96 5.28
C THR A 34 4.88 4.28 4.58
N VAL A 35 3.67 4.81 4.79
CA VAL A 35 3.31 6.18 4.41
C VAL A 35 3.66 7.11 5.58
N THR A 36 4.77 7.82 5.47
CA THR A 36 5.32 8.70 6.51
C THR A 36 4.37 9.84 6.85
N ALA A 37 4.36 10.27 8.12
CA ALA A 37 3.61 11.43 8.59
C ALA A 37 3.92 12.69 7.76
N GLY A 38 2.89 13.49 7.47
CA GLY A 38 2.99 14.69 6.63
C GLY A 38 2.97 14.43 5.12
N HIS A 39 3.05 13.16 4.67
CA HIS A 39 2.89 12.81 3.26
C HIS A 39 1.45 12.39 2.94
N THR A 40 1.02 12.73 1.73
CA THR A 40 -0.20 12.21 1.11
C THR A 40 0.20 11.37 -0.11
N VAL A 41 -0.08 10.08 -0.04
CA VAL A 41 0.15 9.14 -1.13
C VAL A 41 -1.17 8.78 -1.79
N VAL A 42 -1.27 8.94 -3.10
CA VAL A 42 -2.44 8.56 -3.89
C VAL A 42 -2.27 7.14 -4.38
N PHE A 43 -3.08 6.20 -3.87
CA PHE A 43 -3.14 4.83 -4.35
C PHE A 43 -3.86 4.77 -5.70
N ASP A 44 -3.10 4.55 -6.77
CA ASP A 44 -3.57 4.58 -8.15
C ASP A 44 -3.20 3.32 -8.95
N VAL A 45 -2.95 2.22 -8.24
CA VAL A 45 -2.59 0.91 -8.81
C VAL A 45 -3.64 -0.16 -8.48
N CYS A 46 -3.57 -1.32 -9.14
CA CYS A 46 -4.33 -2.51 -8.73
C CYS A 46 -3.39 -3.66 -8.33
N MET A 47 -3.57 -4.21 -7.13
CA MET A 47 -2.99 -5.47 -6.66
C MET A 47 -3.91 -6.67 -6.95
N CYS A 48 -4.51 -6.63 -8.14
CA CYS A 48 -5.40 -7.64 -8.69
C CYS A 48 -4.64 -8.99 -8.81
N GLY A 49 -5.07 -10.02 -8.08
CA GLY A 49 -4.39 -11.34 -8.04
C GLY A 49 -3.22 -11.48 -7.04
N GLY A 50 -2.73 -10.39 -6.44
CA GLY A 50 -1.57 -10.37 -5.54
C GLY A 50 -1.78 -10.93 -4.13
N VAL A 51 -0.66 -11.13 -3.41
CA VAL A 51 -0.61 -11.48 -1.98
C VAL A 51 -0.73 -10.27 -1.05
N GLY A 52 -0.64 -9.05 -1.60
CA GLY A 52 -0.78 -7.81 -0.86
C GLY A 52 0.50 -7.34 -0.15
N VAL A 53 0.39 -6.19 0.50
CA VAL A 53 1.48 -5.52 1.22
C VAL A 53 1.24 -5.51 2.73
N GLY A 54 2.32 -5.47 3.51
CA GLY A 54 2.24 -4.95 4.87
C GLY A 54 2.10 -3.43 4.77
N LEU A 55 1.17 -2.81 5.47
CA LEU A 55 0.92 -1.37 5.34
C LEU A 55 0.85 -0.67 6.69
N THR A 56 1.75 0.30 6.88
CA THR A 56 1.71 1.30 7.95
C THR A 56 1.38 2.66 7.36
N VAL A 57 0.37 3.33 7.89
CA VAL A 57 -0.03 4.69 7.47
C VAL A 57 0.07 5.64 8.66
N ASP A 58 1.10 6.47 8.68
CA ASP A 58 1.26 7.56 9.65
C ASP A 58 0.89 8.93 9.05
N GLY A 59 0.90 9.03 7.71
CA GLY A 59 0.42 10.18 6.94
C GLY A 59 -1.01 9.98 6.41
N VAL A 60 -1.18 10.16 5.10
CA VAL A 60 -2.45 9.96 4.40
C VAL A 60 -2.26 9.00 3.23
N LEU A 61 -3.05 7.94 3.19
CA LEU A 61 -3.23 7.13 1.99
C LEU A 61 -4.61 7.44 1.39
N GLN A 62 -4.63 7.95 0.16
CA GLN A 62 -5.85 8.33 -0.54
C GLN A 62 -6.04 7.49 -1.79
N PHE A 63 -7.17 6.80 -1.92
CA PHE A 63 -7.47 6.07 -3.14
C PHE A 63 -7.83 7.02 -4.28
N SER A 64 -7.29 6.75 -5.47
CA SER A 64 -7.63 7.50 -6.68
C SER A 64 -9.10 7.30 -7.03
N ALA A 65 -9.83 8.40 -7.24
CA ALA A 65 -11.20 8.35 -7.74
C ALA A 65 -11.29 8.07 -9.25
N GLU A 66 -10.17 8.08 -9.95
CA GLU A 66 -10.10 7.93 -11.41
C GLU A 66 -9.85 6.48 -11.85
N VAL A 67 -9.37 5.64 -10.94
CA VAL A 67 -8.89 4.28 -11.25
C VAL A 67 -9.59 3.28 -10.35
N MET A 68 -10.13 2.21 -10.96
CA MET A 68 -10.57 1.05 -10.20
C MET A 68 -9.35 0.35 -9.61
N SER A 69 -9.27 0.38 -8.28
CA SER A 69 -8.09 -0.05 -7.53
C SER A 69 -8.47 -1.13 -6.52
N VAL A 70 -7.61 -2.14 -6.42
CA VAL A 70 -7.71 -3.15 -5.36
C VAL A 70 -6.43 -3.05 -4.55
N LEU A 71 -6.55 -2.68 -3.27
CA LEU A 71 -5.47 -2.80 -2.31
C LEU A 71 -5.61 -4.13 -1.59
N ARG A 72 -4.53 -4.91 -1.61
CA ARG A 72 -4.44 -6.13 -0.81
C ARG A 72 -3.47 -5.94 0.33
N LEU A 73 -3.87 -6.43 1.48
CA LEU A 73 -3.12 -6.32 2.71
C LEU A 73 -2.82 -7.72 3.23
N LYS A 74 -1.59 -7.95 3.68
CA LYS A 74 -1.22 -9.20 4.36
C LYS A 74 -1.92 -9.31 5.72
N HIS A 75 -2.06 -8.17 6.40
CA HIS A 75 -2.64 -8.07 7.74
C HIS A 75 -3.40 -6.75 7.89
N ALA A 76 -3.94 -6.48 9.07
CA ALA A 76 -4.57 -5.19 9.35
C ALA A 76 -3.61 -4.02 9.10
N ILE A 77 -4.13 -2.89 8.62
CA ILE A 77 -3.37 -1.64 8.49
C ILE A 77 -2.95 -1.17 9.89
N SER A 78 -1.70 -0.75 10.04
CA SER A 78 -1.18 -0.10 11.25
C SER A 78 -0.89 1.39 11.02
N GLY A 79 -0.53 2.11 12.09
CA GLY A 79 -0.16 3.53 12.04
C GLY A 79 -1.24 4.45 12.63
N VAL A 80 -0.94 5.75 12.66
CA VAL A 80 -1.78 6.78 13.29
C VAL A 80 -2.43 7.76 12.30
N GLY A 81 -2.21 7.54 11.01
CA GLY A 81 -2.66 8.38 9.91
C GLY A 81 -4.09 8.10 9.46
N ASN A 82 -4.43 8.61 8.27
CA ASN A 82 -5.76 8.47 7.68
C ASN A 82 -5.71 7.68 6.37
N VAL A 83 -6.75 6.87 6.13
CA VAL A 83 -6.99 6.20 4.86
C VAL A 83 -8.32 6.69 4.29
N TYR A 84 -8.30 7.29 3.11
CA TYR A 84 -9.48 7.78 2.41
C TYR A 84 -9.80 6.88 1.23
N LEU A 85 -10.97 6.25 1.28
CA LEU A 85 -11.46 5.35 0.23
C LEU A 85 -12.22 6.14 -0.84
N SER A 86 -12.17 5.65 -2.08
CA SER A 86 -12.99 6.11 -3.20
C SER A 86 -14.09 5.10 -3.52
N GLU A 87 -15.14 5.52 -4.23
CA GLU A 87 -16.23 4.61 -4.65
C GLU A 87 -15.77 3.46 -5.56
N LEU A 88 -14.64 3.65 -6.26
CA LEU A 88 -14.06 2.67 -7.19
C LEU A 88 -12.98 1.78 -6.56
N CYS A 89 -12.80 1.84 -5.23
CA CYS A 89 -11.78 1.03 -4.56
C CYS A 89 -12.36 -0.20 -3.86
N MET A 90 -11.54 -1.24 -3.81
CA MET A 90 -11.75 -2.41 -2.96
C MET A 90 -10.51 -2.60 -2.08
N VAL A 91 -10.73 -2.83 -0.79
CA VAL A 91 -9.66 -3.18 0.15
C VAL A 91 -9.93 -4.57 0.68
N GLN A 92 -8.95 -5.46 0.54
CA GLN A 92 -9.07 -6.84 0.96
C GLN A 92 -7.86 -7.22 1.83
N VAL A 93 -8.12 -7.74 3.02
CA VAL A 93 -7.09 -8.48 3.75
C VAL A 93 -7.02 -9.87 3.14
N VAL A 94 -5.86 -10.21 2.57
CA VAL A 94 -5.52 -11.57 2.20
C VAL A 94 -5.15 -12.23 3.51
N ALA A 95 -6.12 -12.87 4.16
CA ALA A 95 -5.82 -13.67 5.33
C ALA A 95 -4.66 -14.59 4.98
N ASP A 96 -3.63 -14.63 5.82
CA ASP A 96 -2.68 -15.72 5.77
C ASP A 96 -3.52 -16.99 5.70
N LEU A 97 -3.32 -17.76 4.64
CA LEU A 97 -3.60 -19.18 4.69
C LEU A 97 -2.56 -19.72 5.69
N GLU A 98 -2.69 -19.35 6.97
CA GLU A 98 -2.03 -20.03 8.07
C GLU A 98 -2.36 -21.49 7.81
N ALA A 99 -1.32 -22.23 7.47
CA ALA A 99 -1.41 -23.62 7.10
C ALA A 99 -2.37 -24.28 8.08
N THR A 100 -3.49 -24.78 7.57
CA THR A 100 -4.35 -25.67 8.33
C THR A 100 -3.45 -26.73 8.96
N PRO A 101 -3.50 -26.96 10.29
CA PRO A 101 -2.68 -27.98 10.91
C PRO A 101 -2.94 -29.37 10.29
#